data_AF-A0A4R5M6C6-F1
#
_entry.id   AF-A0A4R5M6C6-F1
#
_cell.length_a   1.000
_cell.length_b   1.000
_cell.length_c   1.000
_cell.angle_alpha   90.00
_cell.angle_beta   90.00
_cell.angle_gamma   90.00
#
_symmetry.space_group_name_H-M   'P 1'
#
loop_
_entity.id
_entity.type
_entity.pdbx_description
1 polymer ?
#
loop_
_entity_poly.entity_id
_entity_poly.type
_entity_poly.pdbx_seq_one_letter_code
_entity_poly.pdbx_strand_id
1 'polypeptide(L)'
;MVRPRKAEKLKVVAVRIDPAIERRLRLLAETSGRKPSFFLQQLIEGGISTLEEVWLPPRLLEQVRAGEVPEPAASRVGPDLFDEPAFER
;
A
#
# COMPACT_ATOMS: atom_id res chain seq x y z
N MET A 1 17.73 -25.41 -20.28
CA MET A 1 17.24 -24.02 -20.45
C MET A 1 16.22 -23.73 -19.36
N VAL A 2 16.57 -22.92 -18.37
CA VAL A 2 15.64 -22.50 -17.30
C VAL A 2 14.95 -21.22 -17.76
N ARG A 3 13.61 -21.26 -17.89
CA ARG A 3 12.82 -20.08 -18.26
C ARG A 3 12.89 -19.06 -17.10
N PRO A 4 13.20 -17.77 -17.33
CA PRO A 4 13.10 -16.79 -16.25
C PRO A 4 11.64 -16.68 -15.81
N ARG A 5 11.38 -16.85 -14.51
CA ARG A 5 10.09 -16.53 -13.89
C ARG A 5 9.71 -15.12 -14.35
N LYS A 6 8.50 -14.95 -14.90
CA LYS A 6 7.93 -13.63 -15.19
C LYS A 6 8.08 -12.79 -13.92
N ALA A 7 8.89 -11.74 -13.98
CA ALA A 7 8.90 -10.74 -12.93
C ALA A 7 7.45 -10.25 -12.80
N GLU A 8 6.81 -10.59 -11.69
CA GLU A 8 5.53 -10.01 -11.29
C GLU A 8 5.63 -8.50 -11.50
N LYS A 9 4.65 -7.93 -12.20
CA LYS A 9 4.66 -6.52 -12.60
C LYS A 9 4.72 -5.66 -11.35
N LEU A 10 5.89 -5.17 -10.99
CA LEU A 10 6.08 -4.21 -9.91
C LEU A 10 5.17 -3.01 -10.17
N LYS A 11 4.25 -2.73 -9.24
CA LYS A 11 3.37 -1.56 -9.31
C LYS A 11 4.02 -0.41 -8.54
N VAL A 12 4.13 0.76 -9.18
CA VAL A 12 4.60 1.99 -8.53
C VAL A 12 3.41 2.64 -7.84
N VAL A 13 3.53 2.90 -6.55
CA VAL A 13 2.52 3.60 -5.74
C VAL A 13 3.17 4.86 -5.17
N ALA A 14 2.58 6.03 -5.43
CA ALA A 14 2.98 7.30 -4.83
C ALA A 14 2.02 7.63 -3.68
N VAL A 15 2.56 7.87 -2.49
CA VAL A 15 1.78 8.19 -1.30
C VAL A 15 2.25 9.52 -0.73
N ARG A 16 1.30 10.41 -0.40
CA ARG A 16 1.60 11.65 0.34
C ARG A 16 1.76 11.31 1.81
N ILE A 17 2.89 11.70 2.39
CA ILE A 17 3.19 11.49 3.80
C ILE A 17 3.58 12.81 4.45
N ASP A 18 3.32 12.91 5.75
CA ASP A 18 3.76 14.06 6.54
C ASP A 18 5.30 14.19 6.52
N PRO A 19 5.85 15.41 6.41
CA PRO A 19 7.31 15.62 6.37
C PRO A 19 8.04 15.07 7.60
N ALA A 20 7.39 14.95 8.77
CA ALA A 20 7.99 14.30 9.92
C ALA A 20 8.17 12.78 9.71
N ILE A 21 7.22 12.11 9.04
CA ILE A 21 7.34 10.69 8.69
C ILE A 21 8.46 10.52 7.66
N GLU A 22 8.50 11.39 6.65
CA GLU A 22 9.56 11.38 5.64
C GLU A 22 10.96 11.52 6.27
N ARG A 23 11.14 12.44 7.21
CA ARG A 23 12.39 12.59 7.97
C ARG A 23 12.77 11.33 8.74
N ARG A 24 11.81 10.66 9.38
CA ARG A 24 12.05 9.40 10.11
C ARG A 24 12.45 8.26 9.16
N LEU A 25 11.80 8.14 8.01
CA LEU A 25 12.14 7.16 6.98
C LEU A 25 13.54 7.40 6.41
N ARG A 26 13.92 8.67 6.20
CA ARG A 26 15.28 9.03 5.82
C ARG A 26 16.30 8.63 6.86
N LEU A 27 16.05 8.93 8.13
CA LEU A 27 16.96 8.54 9.21
C LEU A 27 17.16 7.02 9.26
N LEU A 28 16.07 6.24 9.17
CA LEU A 28 16.13 4.78 9.12
C LEU A 28 16.94 4.26 7.92
N ALA A 29 16.79 4.93 6.77
CA ALA A 29 17.52 4.63 5.55
C ALA A 29 19.03 4.88 5.72
N GLU A 30 19.40 6.04 6.26
CA GLU A 30 20.78 6.43 6.50
C GLU A 30 21.45 5.49 7.52
N THR A 31 20.79 5.19 8.64
CA THR A 31 21.35 4.31 9.67
C THR A 31 21.49 2.87 9.23
N SER A 32 20.62 2.39 8.34
CA SER A 32 20.59 0.99 7.91
C SER A 32 21.32 0.74 6.58
N GLY A 33 21.75 1.81 5.88
CA GLY A 33 22.30 1.72 4.52
C GLY A 33 21.29 1.26 3.47
N ARG A 34 19.99 1.50 3.68
CA ARG A 34 18.89 1.07 2.80
C ARG A 34 18.16 2.28 2.21
N LYS A 35 17.36 2.07 1.16
CA LYS A 35 16.55 3.16 0.56
C LYS A 35 15.28 3.41 1.40
N PRO A 36 14.77 4.64 1.52
CA PRO A 36 13.50 4.92 2.22
C PRO A 36 12.31 4.10 1.71
N SER A 37 12.26 3.85 0.39
CA SER A 37 11.22 3.03 -0.25
C SER A 37 11.16 1.59 0.29
N PHE A 38 12.28 1.05 0.78
CA PHE A 38 12.31 -0.27 1.40
C PHE A 38 11.46 -0.29 2.68
N PHE A 39 11.57 0.74 3.52
CA PHE A 39 10.80 0.81 4.76
C PHE A 39 9.32 1.08 4.51
N LEU A 40 8.98 1.84 3.47
CA LEU A 40 7.59 1.98 3.03
C LEU A 40 7.01 0.63 2.58
N GLN A 41 7.76 -0.12 1.77
CA GLN A 41 7.34 -1.45 1.35
C GLN A 41 7.14 -2.37 2.55
N GLN A 42 8.07 -2.40 3.50
CA GLN A 42 7.97 -3.23 4.71
C GLN A 42 6.82 -2.80 5.63
N LEU A 43 6.52 -1.50 5.74
CA LEU A 43 5.34 -1.01 6.45
C LEU A 43 4.04 -1.49 5.81
N ILE A 44 3.98 -1.51 4.49
CA ILE A 44 2.80 -2.00 3.76
C ILE A 44 2.68 -3.51 3.92
N GLU A 45 3.75 -4.27 3.62
CA GLU A 45 3.76 -5.73 3.70
C GLU A 45 3.51 -6.25 5.12
N GLY A 46 4.09 -5.60 6.13
CA GLY A 46 3.91 -5.99 7.53
C GLY A 46 2.64 -5.43 8.17
N GLY A 47 2.14 -4.29 7.69
CA GLY A 47 0.98 -3.60 8.26
C GLY A 47 -0.36 -3.98 7.62
N ILE A 48 -0.35 -4.60 6.44
CA ILE A 48 -1.58 -4.90 5.71
C ILE A 48 -2.54 -5.78 6.51
N SER A 49 -2.04 -6.83 7.18
CA SER A 49 -2.90 -7.70 7.99
C SER A 49 -3.56 -6.97 9.16
N THR A 50 -2.85 -6.04 9.80
CA THR A 50 -3.45 -5.21 10.86
C THR A 50 -4.51 -4.27 10.28
N LEU A 51 -4.30 -3.71 9.08
CA LEU A 51 -5.31 -2.89 8.42
C LEU A 51 -6.55 -3.73 8.04
N GLU A 52 -6.34 -4.95 7.57
CA GLU A 52 -7.44 -5.87 7.24
C GLU A 52 -8.31 -6.15 8.46
N GLU A 53 -7.72 -6.39 9.63
CA GLU A 53 -8.46 -6.63 10.87
C GLU A 53 -9.26 -5.42 11.36
N VAL A 54 -8.76 -4.20 11.12
CA VAL A 54 -9.42 -2.96 11.55
C VAL A 54 -10.53 -2.54 10.59
N TRP A 55 -10.33 -2.73 9.28
CA TRP A 55 -11.17 -2.12 8.25
C TRP A 55 -12.03 -3.11 7.46
N LEU A 56 -11.74 -4.42 7.50
CA LEU A 56 -12.57 -5.41 6.82
C LEU A 56 -13.69 -5.94 7.72
N PRO A 57 -14.91 -6.13 7.18
CA PRO A 57 -15.94 -6.84 7.90
C PRO A 57 -15.53 -8.32 8.07
N PRO A 58 -16.01 -9.01 9.14
CA PRO A 58 -15.55 -10.35 9.50
C PRO A 58 -15.62 -11.36 8.34
N ARG A 59 -16.71 -11.32 7.56
CA ARG A 59 -16.88 -12.21 6.39
C ARG A 59 -15.80 -12.05 5.33
N LEU A 60 -15.31 -10.82 5.10
CA LEU A 60 -14.26 -10.56 4.10
C LEU A 60 -12.88 -10.88 4.67
N LEU A 61 -12.67 -10.61 5.97
CA LEU A 61 -11.44 -10.98 6.67
C LEU A 61 -11.20 -12.50 6.64
N GLU A 62 -12.25 -13.30 6.82
CA GLU A 62 -12.18 -14.77 6.72
C GLU A 62 -11.78 -15.23 5.31
N GLN A 63 -12.30 -14.59 4.27
CA GLN A 63 -11.94 -14.88 2.87
C GLN A 63 -10.48 -14.54 2.58
N VAL A 64 -10.04 -13.35 3.00
CA VAL A 64 -8.64 -12.90 2.85
C VAL A 64 -7.69 -13.86 3.58
N ARG A 65 -8.03 -14.29 4.80
CA ARG A 65 -7.26 -15.31 5.55
C ARG A 65 -7.27 -16.69 4.89
N ALA A 66 -8.34 -17.04 4.17
CA ALA A 66 -8.42 -18.25 3.36
C ALA A 66 -7.62 -18.15 2.04
N GLY A 67 -6.98 -17.01 1.76
CA GLY A 67 -6.24 -16.74 0.52
C GLY A 67 -7.15 -16.38 -0.66
N GLU A 68 -8.45 -16.24 -0.42
CA GLU A 68 -9.43 -15.80 -1.39
C GLU A 68 -9.55 -14.28 -1.26
N VAL A 69 -8.73 -13.54 -2.00
CA VAL A 69 -8.90 -12.08 -2.12
C VAL A 69 -10.00 -11.86 -3.14
N PRO A 70 -11.24 -11.52 -2.75
CA PRO A 70 -12.29 -11.26 -3.72
C PRO A 70 -11.82 -10.11 -4.61
N GLU A 71 -11.94 -10.26 -5.93
CA GLU A 71 -11.73 -9.14 -6.84
C GLU A 71 -12.66 -8.02 -6.38
N PRO A 72 -12.15 -6.79 -6.15
CA PRO A 72 -13.00 -5.69 -5.74
C PRO A 72 -14.07 -5.54 -6.83
N ALA A 73 -15.32 -5.88 -6.50
CA ALA A 73 -16.45 -5.67 -7.38
C ALA A 73 -16.40 -4.21 -7.81
N ALA A 74 -16.29 -3.98 -9.12
CA ALA A 74 -15.98 -2.68 -9.72
C ALA A 74 -16.57 -1.51 -8.92
N SER A 75 -15.68 -0.84 -8.19
CA SER A 75 -15.82 0.50 -7.62
C SER A 75 -17.23 0.97 -7.29
N ARG A 76 -17.66 0.80 -6.03
CA ARG A 76 -18.22 1.96 -5.33
C ARG A 76 -17.05 2.80 -4.82
N VAL A 77 -16.36 3.45 -5.74
CA VAL A 77 -15.46 4.55 -5.39
C VAL A 77 -16.38 5.66 -4.91
N GLY A 78 -16.49 5.81 -3.59
CA GLY A 78 -16.89 7.10 -3.03
C GLY A 78 -15.91 8.15 -3.55
N PRO A 79 -16.35 9.42 -3.70
CA PRO A 79 -15.52 10.46 -4.29
C PRO A 79 -14.14 10.42 -3.66
N ASP A 80 -13.12 10.32 -4.51
CA ASP A 80 -11.74 10.34 -4.08
C ASP A 80 -11.58 11.58 -3.20
N LEU A 81 -11.07 11.39 -1.97
CA LEU A 81 -10.92 12.48 -1.00
C LEU A 81 -9.99 13.59 -1.54
N PHE A 82 -9.31 13.34 -2.66
CA PHE A 82 -8.42 14.26 -3.36
C PHE A 82 -8.93 14.71 -4.74
N ASP A 83 -10.21 14.47 -5.06
CA ASP A 83 -10.90 15.20 -6.13
C ASP A 83 -11.15 16.63 -5.63
N GLU A 84 -10.07 17.42 -5.55
CA GLU A 84 -10.18 18.87 -5.37
C GLU A 84 -10.95 19.40 -6.59
N PRO A 85 -12.13 20.03 -6.43
CA PRO A 85 -12.71 20.76 -7.54
C PRO A 85 -11.70 21.85 -7.88
N ALA A 86 -11.17 21.76 -9.10
CA ALA A 86 -10.29 22.78 -9.65
C ALA A 86 -10.92 24.15 -9.34
N PHE A 87 -10.26 24.94 -8.50
CA PHE A 87 -10.68 26.30 -8.19
C PHE A 87 -10.60 27.07 -9.51
N GLU A 88 -11.75 27.23 -10.18
CA GLU A 88 -11.89 28.03 -11.40
C GLU A 88 -11.37 29.44 -11.10
N ARG A 89 -10.44 29.90 -11.94
CA ARG A 89 -9.99 31.30 -11.99
C ARG A 89 -10.90 32.10 -12.91
#